data_AF-A0A5C2CXN1-F1
#
_entry.id   AF-A0A5C2CXN1-F1
#
_cell.length_a   1.000
_cell.length_b   1.000
_cell.length_c   1.000
_cell.angle_alpha   90.00
_cell.angle_beta   90.00
_cell.angle_gamma   90.00
#
_symmetry.space_group_name_H-M   'P 1'
#
loop_
_entity.id
_entity.type
_entity.pdbx_description
1 polymer ?
#
loop_
_entity_poly.entity_id
_entity_poly.type
_entity_poly.pdbx_seq_one_letter_code
_entity_poly.pdbx_strand_id
1 'polypeptide(L)'
;MRELYCDLVKRTGSPTVDAITYLNHLKTIFGDSEHRSPAIESVIKEFHQRWAKLLAIPPGQRRLRYSCEELRVPVQEMFDAPSPGWAMAGHHSPDIMIVASSAEAIQQGDYELVMGEVHVGANTLKASCFVAQHPDPDELTRWHTKDMPEPQLIPVSTKESSFSRAYSMIQSSDDFRLLVAKDTYTLPGEKSLPISALVVEDTSCGLRLRTRDGKHSFEILEACASVMVGQVIQRFGLLGSGRYNPRINFDNLVVARETKRYESKELEFATVKDESERFLAARRWARSQGLPRFVFVKVPVEVKPFYVDLASPIYVDILSKIVRRMNEQGEPGALLSVTEMLPEPHETWLCDAQGNRYTSEFRCVAVEA
;
A
#
# COMPACT_ATOMS: atom_id res chain seq x y z
N MET A 1 -15.93 12.67 10.77
CA MET A 1 -17.06 11.74 11.02
C MET A 1 -18.17 12.39 11.84
N ARG A 2 -17.92 12.77 13.11
CA ARG A 2 -18.93 13.46 13.94
C ARG A 2 -19.45 14.78 13.34
N GLU A 3 -18.58 15.60 12.75
CA GLU A 3 -19.01 16.82 12.04
C GLU A 3 -20.01 16.53 10.92
N LEU A 4 -19.74 15.53 10.08
CA LEU A 4 -20.66 15.07 9.04
C LEU A 4 -22.01 14.65 9.63
N TYR A 5 -22.00 13.89 10.73
CA TYR A 5 -23.23 13.49 11.42
C TYR A 5 -24.01 14.72 11.89
N CYS A 6 -23.37 15.67 12.59
CA CYS A 6 -24.01 16.89 13.07
C CYS A 6 -24.64 17.70 11.92
N ASP A 7 -23.96 17.79 10.77
CA ASP A 7 -24.48 18.46 9.59
C ASP A 7 -25.70 17.75 9.00
N LEU A 8 -25.69 16.42 8.93
CA LEU A 8 -26.82 15.63 8.46
C LEU A 8 -28.02 15.69 9.42
N VAL A 9 -27.78 15.70 10.74
CA VAL A 9 -28.83 15.93 11.75
C VAL A 9 -29.49 17.30 11.56
N LYS A 10 -28.69 18.36 11.37
CA LYS A 10 -29.23 19.71 11.10
C LYS A 10 -30.06 19.77 9.82
N ARG A 11 -29.62 19.08 8.76
CA ARG A 11 -30.32 19.06 7.46
C ARG A 11 -31.62 18.25 7.49
N THR A 12 -31.65 17.15 8.23
CA THR A 12 -32.81 16.23 8.27
C THR A 12 -33.78 16.54 9.40
N GLY A 13 -33.35 17.28 10.44
CA GLY A 13 -34.15 17.53 11.64
C GLY A 13 -34.32 16.29 12.53
N SER A 14 -33.58 15.21 12.26
CA SER A 14 -33.65 13.93 12.98
C SER A 14 -32.35 13.66 13.72
N PRO A 15 -32.37 13.21 14.99
CA PRO A 15 -31.17 12.77 15.71
C PRO A 15 -30.68 11.40 15.23
N THR A 16 -31.38 10.76 14.30
CA THR A 16 -31.00 9.48 13.71
C THR A 16 -30.83 9.67 12.21
N VAL A 17 -29.67 9.30 11.67
CA VAL A 17 -29.32 9.46 10.25
C VAL A 17 -29.28 8.10 9.57
N ASP A 18 -29.92 7.95 8.41
CA ASP A 18 -29.86 6.69 7.65
C ASP A 18 -28.42 6.33 7.26
N ALA A 19 -28.00 5.08 7.50
CA ALA A 19 -26.64 4.64 7.25
C ALA A 19 -26.21 4.79 5.77
N ILE A 20 -27.13 4.55 4.83
CA ILE A 20 -26.90 4.76 3.39
C ILE A 20 -26.50 6.22 3.12
N THR A 21 -27.27 7.16 3.66
CA THR A 21 -27.02 8.59 3.50
C THR A 21 -25.68 8.97 4.11
N TYR A 22 -25.41 8.52 5.33
CA TYR A 22 -24.17 8.80 6.02
C TYR A 22 -22.95 8.26 5.27
N LEU A 23 -22.93 6.97 4.91
CA LEU A 23 -21.80 6.33 4.24
C LEU A 23 -21.55 6.88 2.82
N ASN A 24 -22.60 7.31 2.09
CA ASN A 24 -22.41 7.96 0.80
C ASN A 24 -21.71 9.31 0.93
N HIS A 25 -22.06 10.14 1.91
CA HIS A 25 -21.35 11.39 2.19
C HIS A 25 -19.94 11.13 2.75
N LEU A 26 -19.77 10.07 3.52
CA LEU A 26 -18.47 9.68 4.05
C LEU A 26 -17.49 9.36 2.91
N LYS A 27 -17.94 8.65 1.88
CA LYS A 27 -17.17 8.37 0.66
C LYS A 27 -16.76 9.65 -0.08
N THR A 28 -17.60 10.69 -0.11
CA THR A 28 -17.19 11.96 -0.76
C THR A 28 -16.12 12.71 0.04
N ILE A 29 -16.05 12.49 1.36
CA ILE A 29 -15.03 13.11 2.22
C ILE A 29 -13.70 12.35 2.16
N PHE A 30 -13.73 11.02 2.17
CA PHE A 30 -12.50 10.20 2.16
C PHE A 30 -12.02 9.84 0.76
N GLY A 31 -12.86 10.03 -0.26
CA GLY A 31 -12.61 9.58 -1.61
C GLY A 31 -12.95 8.10 -1.80
N ASP A 32 -12.59 7.58 -2.95
CA ASP A 32 -12.67 6.15 -3.27
C ASP A 32 -11.25 5.55 -3.36
N SER A 33 -11.13 4.31 -3.82
CA SER A 33 -9.83 3.64 -3.97
C SER A 33 -8.92 4.29 -5.02
N GLU A 34 -9.50 4.99 -6.00
CA GLU A 34 -8.79 5.57 -7.15
C GLU A 34 -8.49 7.06 -6.95
N HIS A 35 -9.38 7.79 -6.26
CA HIS A 35 -9.30 9.23 -6.04
C HIS A 35 -9.07 9.55 -4.57
N ARG A 36 -7.90 10.14 -4.27
CA ARG A 36 -7.55 10.55 -2.91
C ARG A 36 -8.29 11.83 -2.55
N SER A 37 -8.94 11.85 -1.38
CA SER A 37 -9.47 13.10 -0.89
C SER A 37 -8.37 14.03 -0.37
N PRO A 38 -8.59 15.35 -0.37
CA PRO A 38 -7.66 16.30 0.23
C PRO A 38 -7.31 15.99 1.70
N ALA A 39 -8.25 15.40 2.44
CA ALA A 39 -8.04 14.99 3.83
C ALA A 39 -6.98 13.88 3.93
N ILE A 40 -7.08 12.83 3.10
CA ILE A 40 -6.10 11.75 3.12
C ILE A 40 -4.73 12.22 2.59
N GLU A 41 -4.70 13.06 1.57
CA GLU A 41 -3.45 13.65 1.08
C GLU A 41 -2.74 14.47 2.17
N SER A 42 -3.49 15.21 2.99
CA SER A 42 -2.91 15.95 4.11
C SER A 42 -2.25 15.02 5.13
N VAL A 43 -2.89 13.90 5.47
CA VAL A 43 -2.35 12.90 6.41
C VAL A 43 -1.08 12.24 5.83
N ILE A 44 -1.09 11.86 4.56
CA ILE A 44 0.09 11.28 3.89
C ILE A 44 1.24 12.29 3.84
N LYS A 45 0.95 13.55 3.54
CA LYS A 45 1.95 14.62 3.53
C LYS A 45 2.56 14.82 4.92
N GLU A 46 1.73 14.83 5.96
CA GLU A 46 2.19 14.94 7.34
C GLU A 46 3.05 13.73 7.74
N PHE A 47 2.64 12.51 7.38
CA PHE A 47 3.42 11.29 7.59
C PHE A 47 4.83 11.39 6.98
N HIS A 48 4.92 11.82 5.71
CA HIS A 48 6.21 12.05 5.04
C HIS A 48 7.04 13.15 5.72
N GLN A 49 6.41 14.23 6.18
CA GLN A 49 7.09 15.33 6.86
C GLN A 49 7.67 14.90 8.22
N ARG A 50 6.91 14.11 8.99
CA ARG A 50 7.38 13.54 10.27
C ARG A 50 8.58 12.63 10.05
N TRP A 51 8.53 11.72 9.09
CA TRP A 51 9.68 10.86 8.75
C TRP A 51 10.88 11.63 8.22
N ALA A 52 10.68 12.59 7.30
CA ALA A 52 11.78 13.40 6.78
C ALA A 52 12.47 14.22 7.89
N LYS A 53 11.70 14.75 8.85
CA LYS A 53 12.22 15.45 10.03
C LYS A 53 12.99 14.50 10.96
N LEU A 54 12.43 13.33 11.25
CA LEU A 54 13.01 12.34 12.15
C LEU A 54 14.34 11.80 11.62
N LEU A 55 14.39 11.48 10.33
CA LEU A 55 15.59 10.91 9.69
C LEU A 55 16.67 11.97 9.40
N ALA A 56 16.30 13.26 9.32
CA ALA A 56 17.21 14.38 9.09
C ALA A 56 18.21 14.12 7.93
N ILE A 57 17.67 13.68 6.79
CA ILE A 57 18.44 13.21 5.62
C ILE A 57 19.43 14.29 5.14
N PRO A 58 20.76 14.04 5.20
CA PRO A 58 21.73 14.99 4.71
C PRO A 58 21.69 15.10 3.17
N PRO A 59 21.91 16.28 2.58
CA PRO A 59 21.99 16.42 1.14
C PRO A 59 23.16 15.61 0.57
N GLY A 60 22.96 15.03 -0.62
CA GLY A 60 24.02 14.33 -1.38
C GLY A 60 24.36 12.91 -0.91
N GLN A 61 23.80 12.45 0.21
CA GLN A 61 24.00 11.06 0.65
C GLN A 61 23.17 10.11 -0.20
N ARG A 62 23.79 9.01 -0.66
CA ARG A 62 23.09 8.01 -1.48
C ARG A 62 22.41 6.91 -0.68
N ARG A 63 22.97 6.61 0.49
CA ARG A 63 22.50 5.56 1.37
C ARG A 63 22.64 6.01 2.81
N LEU A 64 21.61 5.76 3.61
CA LEU A 64 21.58 6.00 5.03
C LEU A 64 21.21 4.70 5.74
N ARG A 65 21.87 4.45 6.88
CA ARG A 65 21.57 3.33 7.76
C ARG A 65 21.27 3.88 9.13
N TYR A 66 20.18 3.40 9.70
CA TYR A 66 19.76 3.68 11.06
C TYR A 66 19.55 2.36 11.78
N SER A 67 19.75 2.31 13.09
CA SER A 67 19.35 1.15 13.89
C SER A 67 17.88 1.24 14.32
N CYS A 68 17.15 0.13 14.46
CA CYS A 68 15.83 0.22 15.10
C CYS A 68 15.95 0.70 16.57
N GLU A 69 17.10 0.47 17.21
CA GLU A 69 17.35 0.91 18.57
C GLU A 69 17.40 2.45 18.69
N GLU A 70 18.17 3.13 17.83
CA GLU A 70 18.26 4.59 17.87
C GLU A 70 16.96 5.29 17.46
N LEU A 71 16.16 4.67 16.58
CA LEU A 71 14.92 5.24 16.07
C LEU A 71 13.74 5.05 17.02
N ARG A 72 13.82 4.08 17.95
CA ARG A 72 12.66 3.67 18.77
C ARG A 72 12.01 4.83 19.53
N VAL A 73 12.78 5.54 20.35
CA VAL A 73 12.26 6.65 21.17
C VAL A 73 11.78 7.82 20.30
N PRO A 74 12.56 8.32 19.32
CA PRO A 74 12.10 9.38 18.43
C PRO A 74 10.81 9.03 17.66
N VAL A 75 10.66 7.78 17.21
CA VAL A 75 9.45 7.33 16.50
C VAL A 75 8.25 7.33 17.44
N GLN A 76 8.40 6.79 18.65
CA GLN A 76 7.34 6.77 19.66
C GLN A 76 6.89 8.20 20.02
N GLU A 77 7.82 9.10 20.27
CA GLU A 77 7.53 10.51 20.60
C GLU A 77 6.90 11.28 19.42
N MET A 78 7.33 11.01 18.19
CA MET A 78 6.86 11.75 17.00
C MET A 78 5.48 11.30 16.53
N PHE A 79 5.15 10.01 16.64
CA PHE A 79 3.88 9.48 16.14
C PHE A 79 2.78 9.38 17.19
N ASP A 80 3.13 9.19 18.47
CA ASP A 80 2.19 9.12 19.61
C ASP A 80 0.92 8.30 19.31
N ALA A 81 1.12 7.10 18.77
CA ALA A 81 0.07 6.16 18.40
C ALA A 81 0.20 4.91 19.29
N PRO A 82 -0.36 4.92 20.52
CA PRO A 82 -0.18 3.83 21.50
C PRO A 82 -0.96 2.55 21.16
N SER A 83 -1.90 2.62 20.21
CA SER A 83 -2.67 1.47 19.75
C SER A 83 -3.21 1.70 18.33
N PRO A 84 -3.59 0.62 17.61
CA PRO A 84 -4.40 0.70 16.40
C PRO A 84 -5.66 1.54 16.63
N GLY A 85 -5.95 2.46 15.71
CA GLY A 85 -7.18 3.27 15.79
C GLY A 85 -8.47 2.48 15.48
N TRP A 86 -8.35 1.33 14.81
CA TRP A 86 -9.41 0.35 14.56
C TRP A 86 -8.79 -1.04 14.41
N ALA A 87 -9.56 -2.11 14.60
CA ALA A 87 -9.07 -3.48 14.72
C ALA A 87 -8.13 -3.90 13.58
N MET A 88 -8.50 -3.64 12.32
CA MET A 88 -7.69 -4.02 11.17
C MET A 88 -6.38 -3.23 11.05
N ALA A 89 -6.28 -2.03 11.66
CA ALA A 89 -5.11 -1.17 11.52
C ALA A 89 -3.82 -1.80 12.07
N GLY A 90 -3.94 -2.72 13.04
CA GLY A 90 -2.81 -3.45 13.62
C GLY A 90 -2.23 -4.55 12.72
N HIS A 91 -2.86 -4.84 11.57
CA HIS A 91 -2.30 -5.77 10.59
C HIS A 91 -1.51 -5.02 9.51
N HIS A 92 -0.27 -5.44 9.31
CA HIS A 92 0.60 -4.93 8.24
C HIS A 92 1.11 -6.11 7.44
N SER A 93 0.87 -6.13 6.13
CA SER A 93 1.43 -7.18 5.27
C SER A 93 2.58 -6.63 4.42
N PRO A 94 3.85 -6.69 4.90
CA PRO A 94 5.00 -6.30 4.12
C PRO A 94 5.40 -7.41 3.14
N ASP A 95 5.77 -7.00 1.94
CA ASP A 95 6.38 -7.85 0.94
C ASP A 95 7.89 -7.79 1.08
N ILE A 96 8.54 -8.92 1.38
CA ILE A 96 9.97 -8.95 1.70
C ILE A 96 10.74 -9.75 0.66
N MET A 97 11.79 -9.16 0.10
CA MET A 97 12.80 -9.86 -0.69
C MET A 97 14.09 -9.99 0.10
N ILE A 98 14.92 -10.98 -0.26
CA ILE A 98 16.27 -11.15 0.30
C ILE A 98 17.30 -10.81 -0.78
N VAL A 99 18.24 -9.94 -0.44
CA VAL A 99 19.44 -9.62 -1.22
C VAL A 99 20.56 -10.49 -0.66
N ALA A 100 20.99 -11.50 -1.42
CA ALA A 100 22.12 -12.34 -1.05
C ALA A 100 22.67 -13.07 -2.28
N SER A 101 23.96 -13.40 -2.26
CA SER A 101 24.62 -14.08 -3.37
C SER A 101 24.24 -15.56 -3.49
N SER A 102 23.84 -16.21 -2.39
CA SER A 102 23.37 -17.59 -2.34
C SER A 102 22.66 -17.91 -1.02
N ALA A 103 22.14 -19.13 -0.89
CA ALA A 103 21.58 -19.63 0.37
C ALA A 103 22.65 -19.76 1.48
N GLU A 104 23.89 -20.09 1.13
CA GLU A 104 25.02 -20.17 2.07
C GLU A 104 25.38 -18.79 2.62
N ALA A 105 25.34 -17.74 1.79
CA ALA A 105 25.54 -16.36 2.25
C ALA A 105 24.50 -15.97 3.30
N ILE A 106 23.22 -16.33 3.08
CA ILE A 106 22.14 -16.12 4.06
C ILE A 106 22.46 -16.85 5.38
N GLN A 107 22.89 -18.12 5.32
CA GLN A 107 23.25 -18.88 6.53
C GLN A 107 24.42 -18.29 7.30
N GLN A 108 25.33 -17.60 6.60
CA GLN A 108 26.48 -16.90 7.20
C GLN A 108 26.13 -15.49 7.70
N GLY A 109 24.89 -15.03 7.51
CA GLY A 109 24.44 -13.69 7.90
C GLY A 109 24.79 -12.59 6.89
N ASP A 110 25.28 -12.96 5.69
CA ASP A 110 25.59 -12.02 4.60
C ASP A 110 24.36 -11.84 3.71
N TYR A 111 23.42 -11.03 4.19
CA TYR A 111 22.20 -10.68 3.47
C TYR A 111 21.62 -9.33 3.89
N GLU A 112 20.81 -8.75 3.02
CA GLU A 112 19.89 -7.67 3.37
C GLU A 112 18.45 -8.08 3.08
N LEU A 113 17.51 -7.54 3.84
CA LEU A 113 16.09 -7.62 3.52
C LEU A 113 15.69 -6.38 2.74
N VAL A 114 14.75 -6.52 1.82
CA VAL A 114 14.21 -5.39 1.06
C VAL A 114 12.70 -5.42 1.15
N MET A 115 12.14 -4.34 1.69
CA MET A 115 10.71 -4.13 1.71
C MET A 115 10.25 -3.63 0.34
N GLY A 116 9.45 -4.43 -0.36
CA GLY A 116 8.87 -4.12 -1.66
C GLY A 116 7.74 -3.12 -1.53
N GLU A 117 6.64 -3.56 -0.91
CA GLU A 117 5.46 -2.78 -0.58
C GLU A 117 4.99 -3.16 0.84
N VAL A 118 4.16 -2.31 1.46
CA VAL A 118 3.49 -2.63 2.72
C VAL A 118 2.00 -2.39 2.57
N HIS A 119 1.21 -3.43 2.80
CA HIS A 119 -0.24 -3.34 2.86
C HIS A 119 -0.70 -3.11 4.30
N VAL A 120 -0.86 -1.83 4.65
CA VAL A 120 -1.28 -1.38 5.98
C VAL A 120 -2.78 -1.61 6.16
N GLY A 121 -3.17 -2.05 7.36
CA GLY A 121 -4.56 -2.29 7.71
C GLY A 121 -5.13 -3.58 7.11
N ALA A 122 -4.29 -4.49 6.62
CA ALA A 122 -4.73 -5.65 5.86
C ALA A 122 -3.91 -6.90 6.17
N ASN A 123 -4.59 -8.04 6.18
CA ASN A 123 -3.99 -9.37 6.14
C ASN A 123 -4.15 -9.92 4.73
N THR A 124 -3.07 -9.87 3.94
CA THR A 124 -3.10 -10.30 2.53
C THR A 124 -3.14 -11.82 2.36
N LEU A 125 -2.75 -12.58 3.39
CA LEU A 125 -2.77 -14.05 3.36
C LEU A 125 -4.19 -14.63 3.43
N LYS A 126 -5.21 -13.82 3.71
CA LYS A 126 -6.62 -14.23 3.60
C LYS A 126 -7.09 -14.46 2.17
N ALA A 127 -6.35 -13.95 1.17
CA ALA A 127 -6.74 -14.05 -0.22
C ALA A 127 -6.81 -15.51 -0.69
N SER A 128 -7.78 -15.82 -1.55
CA SER A 128 -8.07 -17.18 -2.01
C SER A 128 -6.89 -17.85 -2.67
N CYS A 129 -6.01 -17.11 -3.36
CA CYS A 129 -4.81 -17.69 -3.95
C CYS A 129 -3.84 -18.25 -2.91
N PHE A 130 -3.77 -17.69 -1.69
CA PHE A 130 -2.93 -18.24 -0.63
C PHE A 130 -3.64 -19.36 0.12
N VAL A 131 -4.90 -19.13 0.50
CA VAL A 131 -5.68 -20.10 1.29
C VAL A 131 -5.87 -21.42 0.52
N ALA A 132 -6.18 -21.37 -0.77
CA ALA A 132 -6.42 -22.58 -1.57
C ALA A 132 -5.16 -23.43 -1.82
N GLN A 133 -3.97 -22.86 -1.58
CA GLN A 133 -2.68 -23.55 -1.73
C GLN A 133 -2.04 -23.91 -0.38
N HIS A 134 -2.65 -23.50 0.75
CA HIS A 134 -2.11 -23.75 2.07
C HIS A 134 -2.30 -25.22 2.46
N PRO A 135 -1.28 -25.91 3.00
CA PRO A 135 -1.42 -27.32 3.42
C PRO A 135 -2.40 -27.50 4.60
N ASP A 136 -2.59 -26.47 5.42
CA ASP A 136 -3.56 -26.42 6.53
C ASP A 136 -4.35 -25.08 6.51
N PRO A 137 -5.40 -24.93 5.70
CA PRO A 137 -6.16 -23.68 5.65
C PRO A 137 -6.82 -23.29 6.99
N ASP A 138 -7.09 -24.27 7.85
CA ASP A 138 -7.70 -24.04 9.16
C ASP A 138 -6.70 -23.37 10.12
N GLU A 139 -5.40 -23.59 9.94
CA GLU A 139 -4.35 -22.83 10.64
C GLU A 139 -4.47 -21.32 10.41
N LEU A 140 -4.66 -20.90 9.16
CA LEU A 140 -4.81 -19.47 8.86
C LEU A 140 -6.06 -18.87 9.52
N THR A 141 -7.14 -19.65 9.61
CA THR A 141 -8.35 -19.26 10.33
C THR A 141 -8.08 -19.11 11.83
N ARG A 142 -7.36 -20.06 12.44
CA ARG A 142 -6.98 -20.00 13.87
C ARG A 142 -6.15 -18.76 14.19
N TRP A 143 -5.15 -18.44 13.36
CA TRP A 143 -4.36 -17.21 13.53
C TRP A 143 -5.22 -15.96 13.40
N HIS A 144 -6.07 -15.91 12.36
CA HIS A 144 -6.97 -14.77 12.20
C HIS A 144 -7.91 -14.56 13.40
N THR A 145 -8.52 -15.62 13.93
CA THR A 145 -9.40 -15.54 15.11
C THR A 145 -8.65 -15.10 16.36
N LYS A 146 -7.39 -15.52 16.51
CA LYS A 146 -6.54 -15.09 17.62
C LYS A 146 -6.26 -13.57 17.54
N ASP A 147 -5.96 -13.07 16.35
CA ASP A 147 -5.62 -11.67 16.12
C ASP A 147 -6.87 -10.76 16.12
N MET A 148 -8.04 -11.33 15.82
CA MET A 148 -9.32 -10.63 15.69
C MET A 148 -10.43 -11.39 16.43
N PRO A 149 -10.44 -11.36 17.78
CA PRO A 149 -11.42 -12.10 18.57
C PRO A 149 -12.82 -11.48 18.55
N GLU A 150 -12.91 -10.17 18.26
CA GLU A 150 -14.17 -9.44 18.26
C GLU A 150 -14.89 -9.54 16.89
N PRO A 151 -16.24 -9.65 16.87
CA PRO A 151 -17.02 -9.68 15.65
C PRO A 151 -16.80 -8.45 14.74
N GLN A 152 -16.54 -8.67 13.45
CA GLN A 152 -16.36 -7.59 12.49
C GLN A 152 -17.60 -7.35 11.65
N LEU A 153 -17.78 -6.11 11.15
CA LEU A 153 -18.78 -5.80 10.13
C LEU A 153 -18.13 -5.77 8.74
N ILE A 154 -18.31 -6.84 7.98
CA ILE A 154 -17.63 -7.04 6.70
C ILE A 154 -18.58 -6.76 5.53
N PRO A 155 -18.32 -5.76 4.67
CA PRO A 155 -19.10 -5.58 3.46
C PRO A 155 -18.95 -6.75 2.51
N VAL A 156 -20.06 -7.19 1.93
CA VAL A 156 -20.05 -8.21 0.88
C VAL A 156 -19.59 -7.56 -0.42
N SER A 157 -18.50 -8.07 -1.01
CA SER A 157 -18.01 -7.60 -2.31
C SER A 157 -18.98 -7.92 -3.44
N THR A 158 -19.04 -7.04 -4.44
CA THR A 158 -19.73 -7.29 -5.72
C THR A 158 -18.86 -8.15 -6.64
N LYS A 159 -19.46 -8.75 -7.68
CA LYS A 159 -18.68 -9.52 -8.68
C LYS A 159 -17.67 -8.67 -9.45
N GLU A 160 -17.97 -7.38 -9.65
CA GLU A 160 -17.15 -6.45 -10.42
C GLU A 160 -16.01 -5.84 -9.60
N SER A 161 -16.13 -5.83 -8.26
CA SER A 161 -15.18 -5.15 -7.36
C SER A 161 -14.08 -6.05 -6.80
N SER A 162 -14.05 -7.34 -7.15
CA SER A 162 -13.07 -8.27 -6.60
C SER A 162 -12.62 -9.30 -7.64
N PHE A 163 -11.31 -9.35 -7.88
CA PHE A 163 -10.71 -10.47 -8.61
C PHE A 163 -10.88 -11.73 -7.77
N SER A 164 -11.34 -12.83 -8.40
CA SER A 164 -11.61 -14.11 -7.70
C SER A 164 -10.44 -14.59 -6.84
N ARG A 165 -9.20 -14.34 -7.29
CA ARG A 165 -7.95 -14.70 -6.61
C ARG A 165 -7.62 -13.87 -5.37
N ALA A 166 -8.18 -12.66 -5.27
CA ALA A 166 -7.97 -11.73 -4.15
C ALA A 166 -9.11 -11.77 -3.13
N TYR A 167 -10.14 -12.58 -3.38
CA TYR A 167 -11.29 -12.73 -2.49
C TYR A 167 -10.86 -13.32 -1.15
N SER A 168 -11.32 -12.74 -0.04
CA SER A 168 -11.02 -13.26 1.30
C SER A 168 -11.76 -14.57 1.56
N MET A 169 -11.01 -15.66 1.72
CA MET A 169 -11.57 -16.99 2.03
C MET A 169 -11.66 -17.24 3.53
N ILE A 170 -10.89 -16.50 4.34
CA ILE A 170 -10.95 -16.62 5.79
C ILE A 170 -12.08 -15.74 6.30
N GLN A 171 -13.02 -16.37 7.01
CA GLN A 171 -14.23 -15.76 7.51
C GLN A 171 -14.53 -16.30 8.90
N SER A 172 -14.76 -15.40 9.88
CA SER A 172 -15.27 -15.83 11.18
C SER A 172 -16.78 -16.07 11.07
N SER A 173 -17.27 -17.11 11.76
CA SER A 173 -18.71 -17.32 11.95
C SER A 173 -19.36 -16.23 12.80
N ASP A 174 -18.56 -15.45 13.52
CA ASP A 174 -19.03 -14.37 14.38
C ASP A 174 -19.17 -13.02 13.70
N ASP A 175 -18.59 -12.88 12.51
CA ASP A 175 -18.70 -11.66 11.72
C ASP A 175 -20.11 -11.41 11.18
N PHE A 176 -20.43 -10.14 11.06
CA PHE A 176 -21.61 -9.64 10.36
C PHE A 176 -21.27 -9.35 8.89
N ARG A 177 -22.23 -9.62 8.02
CA ARG A 177 -22.15 -9.36 6.57
C ARG A 177 -23.02 -8.16 6.23
N LEU A 178 -22.38 -7.08 5.80
CA LEU A 178 -23.04 -5.84 5.41
C LEU A 178 -23.39 -5.88 3.92
N LEU A 179 -24.69 -5.87 3.61
CA LEU A 179 -25.20 -5.82 2.23
C LEU A 179 -25.42 -4.35 1.83
N VAL A 180 -24.51 -3.82 1.02
CA VAL A 180 -24.51 -2.41 0.59
C VAL A 180 -25.00 -2.25 -0.85
N ALA A 181 -24.71 -3.20 -1.73
CA ALA A 181 -24.99 -3.11 -3.16
C ALA A 181 -26.11 -4.07 -3.59
N LYS A 182 -26.80 -3.72 -4.68
CA LYS A 182 -28.01 -4.43 -5.15
C LYS A 182 -27.74 -5.88 -5.58
N ASP A 183 -26.52 -6.19 -5.98
CA ASP A 183 -26.06 -7.50 -6.45
C ASP A 183 -25.30 -8.29 -5.38
N THR A 184 -25.27 -7.80 -4.14
CA THR A 184 -24.65 -8.52 -3.02
C THR A 184 -25.62 -9.51 -2.39
N TYR A 185 -25.13 -10.70 -2.09
CA TYR A 185 -25.92 -11.76 -1.47
C TYR A 185 -25.08 -12.50 -0.43
N THR A 186 -25.74 -12.86 0.67
CA THR A 186 -25.25 -13.81 1.68
C THR A 186 -26.45 -14.62 2.18
N LEU A 187 -26.20 -15.74 2.84
CA LEU A 187 -27.28 -16.54 3.43
C LEU A 187 -28.08 -15.66 4.42
N PRO A 188 -29.43 -15.64 4.32
CA PRO A 188 -30.26 -14.90 5.26
C PRO A 188 -30.05 -15.38 6.71
N GLY A 189 -29.99 -14.45 7.66
CA GLY A 189 -29.79 -14.73 9.08
C GLY A 189 -29.52 -13.46 9.88
N GLU A 190 -29.43 -13.55 11.20
CA GLU A 190 -29.24 -12.40 12.09
C GLU A 190 -27.93 -11.63 11.82
N LYS A 191 -26.91 -12.32 11.30
CA LYS A 191 -25.62 -11.73 10.91
C LYS A 191 -25.60 -11.16 9.48
N SER A 192 -26.72 -11.21 8.75
CA SER A 192 -26.87 -10.60 7.42
C SER A 192 -27.59 -9.26 7.54
N LEU A 193 -26.84 -8.17 7.48
CA LEU A 193 -27.35 -6.83 7.75
C LEU A 193 -27.47 -6.03 6.44
N PRO A 194 -28.69 -5.79 5.92
CA PRO A 194 -28.87 -4.82 4.85
C PRO A 194 -28.61 -3.41 5.37
N ILE A 195 -27.88 -2.62 4.60
CA ILE A 195 -27.54 -1.23 4.98
C ILE A 195 -28.78 -0.38 5.29
N SER A 196 -29.94 -0.67 4.70
CA SER A 196 -31.21 0.02 4.97
C SER A 196 -31.76 -0.21 6.38
N ALA A 197 -31.39 -1.32 7.02
CA ALA A 197 -31.75 -1.62 8.41
C ALA A 197 -30.84 -0.91 9.43
N LEU A 198 -29.84 -0.15 8.96
CA LEU A 198 -28.87 0.53 9.80
C LEU A 198 -29.08 2.04 9.83
N VAL A 199 -28.77 2.63 10.98
CA VAL A 199 -28.79 4.08 11.23
C VAL A 199 -27.54 4.48 12.02
N VAL A 200 -27.15 5.74 11.88
CA VAL A 200 -26.07 6.37 12.64
C VAL A 200 -26.68 7.27 13.71
N GLU A 201 -26.22 7.12 14.95
CA GLU A 201 -26.67 7.87 16.12
C GLU A 201 -25.48 8.27 16.99
N ASP A 202 -25.51 9.48 17.53
CA ASP A 202 -24.56 9.92 18.56
C ASP A 202 -25.08 9.51 19.94
N THR A 203 -24.30 8.69 20.64
CA THR A 203 -24.66 8.11 21.93
C THR A 203 -23.68 8.56 23.02
N SER A 204 -23.96 8.23 24.28
CA SER A 204 -23.01 8.48 25.37
C SER A 204 -21.65 7.79 25.17
N CYS A 205 -21.62 6.71 24.38
CA CYS A 205 -20.40 5.96 24.07
C CYS A 205 -19.77 6.36 22.73
N GLY A 206 -20.18 7.51 22.16
CA GLY A 206 -19.71 7.98 20.86
C GLY A 206 -20.67 7.70 19.71
N LEU A 207 -20.20 7.95 18.49
CA LEU A 207 -20.98 7.78 17.26
C LEU A 207 -21.07 6.28 16.91
N ARG A 208 -22.28 5.76 16.74
CA ARG A 208 -22.53 4.32 16.53
C ARG A 208 -23.32 4.08 15.25
N LEU A 209 -23.01 2.97 14.58
CA LEU A 209 -23.86 2.37 13.54
C LEU A 209 -24.73 1.30 14.20
N ARG A 210 -26.05 1.43 14.13
CA ARG A 210 -26.99 0.56 14.86
C ARG A 210 -28.06 0.00 13.95
N THR A 211 -28.53 -1.21 14.26
CA THR A 211 -29.77 -1.70 13.65
C THR A 211 -30.96 -0.92 14.21
N ARG A 212 -31.98 -0.69 13.36
CA ARG A 212 -33.21 0.03 13.75
C ARG A 212 -33.98 -0.67 14.86
N ASP A 213 -33.86 -2.00 14.98
CA ASP A 213 -34.44 -2.79 16.06
C ASP A 213 -33.60 -2.75 17.36
N GLY A 214 -32.45 -2.07 17.33
CA GLY A 214 -31.57 -1.88 18.48
C GLY A 214 -30.75 -3.10 18.89
N LYS A 215 -30.88 -4.25 18.21
CA LYS A 215 -30.20 -5.50 18.58
C LYS A 215 -28.69 -5.45 18.43
N HIS A 216 -28.19 -4.73 17.42
CA HIS A 216 -26.77 -4.64 17.13
C HIS A 216 -26.31 -3.18 17.09
N SER A 217 -25.09 -2.96 17.58
CA SER A 217 -24.45 -1.64 17.59
C SER A 217 -22.96 -1.80 17.40
N PHE A 218 -22.42 -1.06 16.42
CA PHE A 218 -21.01 -1.02 16.07
C PHE A 218 -20.47 0.38 16.31
N GLU A 219 -19.21 0.47 16.72
CA GLU A 219 -18.49 1.75 16.71
C GLU A 219 -18.37 2.23 15.24
N ILE A 220 -18.53 3.53 14.98
CA ILE A 220 -18.66 4.02 13.60
C ILE A 220 -17.38 3.82 12.78
N LEU A 221 -16.20 3.94 13.39
CA LEU A 221 -14.92 3.74 12.76
C LEU A 221 -14.71 2.25 12.45
N GLU A 222 -15.05 1.36 13.38
CA GLU A 222 -15.05 -0.10 13.13
C GLU A 222 -16.01 -0.50 12.02
N ALA A 223 -17.21 0.07 11.99
CA ALA A 223 -18.18 -0.16 10.92
C ALA A 223 -17.70 0.35 9.56
N CYS A 224 -16.76 1.32 9.56
CA CYS A 224 -16.13 1.87 8.36
C CYS A 224 -14.73 1.31 8.09
N ALA A 225 -14.29 0.27 8.80
CA ALA A 225 -12.92 -0.24 8.74
C ALA A 225 -12.48 -0.57 7.30
N SER A 226 -13.33 -1.22 6.51
CA SER A 226 -13.02 -1.55 5.11
C SER A 226 -12.80 -0.32 4.22
N VAL A 227 -13.55 0.76 4.47
CA VAL A 227 -13.36 2.04 3.77
C VAL A 227 -12.01 2.64 4.16
N MET A 228 -11.67 2.62 5.45
CA MET A 228 -10.37 3.09 5.95
C MET A 228 -9.21 2.31 5.33
N VAL A 229 -9.31 0.97 5.27
CA VAL A 229 -8.31 0.11 4.65
C VAL A 229 -8.10 0.47 3.18
N GLY A 230 -9.17 0.65 2.40
CA GLY A 230 -9.09 1.09 1.01
C GLY A 230 -8.34 2.42 0.82
N GLN A 231 -8.34 3.29 1.85
CA GLN A 231 -7.61 4.56 1.84
C GLN A 231 -6.14 4.45 2.25
N VAL A 232 -5.67 3.34 2.82
CA VAL A 232 -4.28 3.23 3.33
C VAL A 232 -3.48 2.06 2.78
N ILE A 233 -4.14 0.99 2.30
CA ILE A 233 -3.54 -0.30 1.95
C ILE A 233 -2.41 -0.27 0.91
N GLN A 234 -2.31 0.77 0.09
CA GLN A 234 -1.24 0.91 -0.92
C GLN A 234 -0.53 2.27 -0.82
N ARG A 235 -0.58 2.92 0.35
CA ARG A 235 -0.14 4.30 0.52
C ARG A 235 1.03 4.47 1.49
N PHE A 236 1.56 3.38 2.02
CA PHE A 236 2.76 3.44 2.85
C PHE A 236 3.99 3.77 1.99
N GLY A 237 4.67 4.85 2.34
CA GLY A 237 5.95 5.24 1.77
C GLY A 237 6.67 6.16 2.75
N LEU A 238 7.92 5.86 3.08
CA LEU A 238 8.64 6.58 4.13
C LEU A 238 8.92 8.05 3.75
N LEU A 239 9.19 8.29 2.47
CA LEU A 239 9.62 9.57 1.93
C LEU A 239 8.66 10.07 0.87
N GLY A 240 8.44 11.38 0.85
CA GLY A 240 7.60 12.05 -0.14
C GLY A 240 8.16 12.04 -1.57
N SER A 241 7.47 12.75 -2.46
CA SER A 241 7.74 12.81 -3.91
C SER A 241 8.86 13.79 -4.31
N GLY A 242 9.87 13.99 -3.47
CA GLY A 242 11.00 14.88 -3.77
C GLY A 242 11.79 14.44 -5.01
N ARG A 243 12.63 15.34 -5.55
CA ARG A 243 13.49 15.03 -6.72
C ARG A 243 14.43 13.85 -6.48
N TYR A 244 14.81 13.62 -5.23
CA TYR A 244 15.72 12.58 -4.84
C TYR A 244 15.37 12.00 -3.47
N ASN A 245 15.35 10.67 -3.39
CA ASN A 245 15.25 9.90 -2.16
C ASN A 245 16.45 8.93 -2.09
N PRO A 246 17.26 8.96 -1.02
CA PRO A 246 18.35 7.99 -0.85
C PRO A 246 17.81 6.60 -0.51
N ARG A 247 18.67 5.59 -0.63
CA ARG A 247 18.40 4.27 -0.04
C ARG A 247 18.42 4.40 1.48
N ILE A 248 17.40 3.89 2.17
CA ILE A 248 17.30 3.93 3.64
C ILE A 248 17.22 2.51 4.17
N ASN A 249 18.06 2.21 5.15
CA ASN A 249 18.05 0.98 5.91
C ASN A 249 17.69 1.23 7.37
N PHE A 250 16.85 0.37 7.93
CA PHE A 250 16.74 0.15 9.38
C PHE A 250 17.38 -1.21 9.69
N ASP A 251 18.51 -1.21 10.39
CA ASP A 251 19.41 -2.36 10.54
C ASP A 251 19.72 -2.98 9.16
N ASN A 252 19.36 -4.25 8.96
CA ASN A 252 19.54 -4.98 7.71
C ASN A 252 18.34 -4.90 6.75
N LEU A 253 17.28 -4.15 7.08
CA LEU A 253 16.11 -3.97 6.24
C LEU A 253 16.19 -2.68 5.43
N VAL A 254 16.24 -2.78 4.10
CA VAL A 254 16.03 -1.65 3.19
C VAL A 254 14.55 -1.29 3.20
N VAL A 255 14.24 -0.15 3.82
CA VAL A 255 12.86 0.37 3.95
C VAL A 255 12.49 1.34 2.83
N ALA A 256 13.48 1.91 2.14
CA ALA A 256 13.30 2.69 0.93
C ALA A 256 14.48 2.46 -0.02
N ARG A 257 14.18 2.17 -1.29
CA ARG A 257 15.17 2.08 -2.37
C ARG A 257 15.56 3.49 -2.86
N GLU A 258 16.77 3.65 -3.38
CA GLU A 258 17.21 4.90 -4.02
C GLU A 258 16.29 5.21 -5.20
N THR A 259 15.66 6.39 -5.17
CA THR A 259 14.75 6.86 -6.23
C THR A 259 15.14 8.27 -6.65
N LYS A 260 15.32 8.46 -7.96
CA LYS A 260 15.49 9.77 -8.60
C LYS A 260 14.28 10.08 -9.46
N ARG A 261 13.85 11.34 -9.48
CA ARG A 261 12.70 11.79 -10.26
C ARG A 261 13.12 12.87 -11.25
N TYR A 262 12.62 12.76 -12.47
CA TYR A 262 13.00 13.61 -13.60
C TYR A 262 11.76 14.09 -14.34
N GLU A 263 11.82 15.29 -14.87
CA GLU A 263 10.94 15.71 -15.95
C GLU A 263 11.37 14.99 -17.22
N SER A 264 10.40 14.72 -18.09
CA SER A 264 10.63 14.09 -19.39
C SER A 264 11.65 14.82 -20.25
N LYS A 265 11.71 16.16 -20.16
CA LYS A 265 12.68 17.01 -20.91
C LYS A 265 14.14 16.75 -20.52
N GLU A 266 14.39 16.22 -19.32
CA GLU A 266 15.75 15.89 -18.86
C GLU A 266 16.26 14.58 -19.45
N LEU A 267 15.40 13.80 -20.10
CA LEU A 267 15.73 12.58 -20.81
C LEU A 267 15.84 12.89 -22.32
N GLU A 268 16.71 13.83 -22.67
CA GLU A 268 16.88 14.33 -24.05
C GLU A 268 17.14 13.21 -25.08
N PHE A 269 17.79 12.13 -24.65
CA PHE A 269 18.01 10.96 -25.51
C PHE A 269 16.69 10.42 -26.10
N ALA A 270 15.56 10.57 -25.42
CA ALA A 270 14.28 10.03 -25.86
C ALA A 270 13.78 10.63 -27.18
N THR A 271 14.29 11.79 -27.61
CA THR A 271 13.91 12.44 -28.89
C THR A 271 14.93 12.18 -30.01
N VAL A 272 16.09 11.60 -29.70
CA VAL A 272 17.12 11.24 -30.70
C VAL A 272 16.54 10.20 -31.66
N LYS A 273 16.62 10.45 -32.97
CA LYS A 273 15.97 9.62 -33.99
C LYS A 273 16.73 8.33 -34.29
N ASP A 274 18.04 8.42 -34.43
CA ASP A 274 18.90 7.26 -34.65
C ASP A 274 18.99 6.40 -33.39
N GLU A 275 18.81 5.08 -33.54
CA GLU A 275 18.75 4.14 -32.41
C GLU A 275 20.12 3.98 -31.72
N SER A 276 21.21 4.00 -32.49
CA SER A 276 22.56 3.83 -31.95
C SER A 276 22.99 5.08 -31.18
N GLU A 277 22.74 6.26 -31.74
CA GLU A 277 22.99 7.54 -31.06
C GLU A 277 22.14 7.69 -29.81
N ARG A 278 20.86 7.30 -29.88
CA ARG A 278 19.93 7.28 -28.75
C ARG A 278 20.45 6.39 -27.62
N PHE A 279 20.88 5.17 -27.94
CA PHE A 279 21.45 4.26 -26.95
C PHE A 279 22.69 4.86 -26.28
N LEU A 280 23.64 5.41 -27.06
CA LEU A 280 24.83 6.06 -26.51
C LEU A 280 24.51 7.29 -25.67
N ALA A 281 23.52 8.10 -26.07
CA ALA A 281 23.03 9.24 -25.30
C ALA A 281 22.38 8.80 -23.97
N ALA A 282 21.56 7.75 -23.99
CA ALA A 282 20.96 7.17 -22.79
C ALA A 282 22.02 6.62 -21.82
N ARG A 283 23.06 5.95 -22.33
CA ARG A 283 24.20 5.47 -21.52
C ARG A 283 24.96 6.62 -20.87
N ARG A 284 25.21 7.72 -21.60
CA ARG A 284 25.87 8.92 -21.09
C ARG A 284 25.04 9.60 -20.01
N TRP A 285 23.75 9.76 -20.26
CA TRP A 285 22.78 10.30 -19.30
C TRP A 285 22.73 9.45 -18.02
N ALA A 286 22.55 8.14 -18.13
CA ALA A 286 22.47 7.26 -16.97
C ALA A 286 23.73 7.35 -16.09
N ARG A 287 24.92 7.42 -16.72
CA ARG A 287 26.20 7.61 -16.02
C ARG A 287 26.29 8.99 -15.35
N SER A 288 25.90 10.07 -16.03
CA SER A 288 25.95 11.43 -15.44
C SER A 288 24.99 11.57 -14.27
N GLN A 289 23.88 10.83 -14.28
CA GLN A 289 22.93 10.74 -13.17
C GLN A 289 23.33 9.71 -12.11
N GLY A 290 24.42 8.96 -12.28
CA GLY A 290 24.85 7.90 -11.36
C GLY A 290 23.81 6.79 -11.14
N LEU A 291 23.03 6.47 -12.17
CA LEU A 291 22.01 5.41 -12.12
C LEU A 291 22.65 4.02 -12.28
N PRO A 292 22.16 2.99 -11.58
CA PRO A 292 22.58 1.62 -11.80
C PRO A 292 22.12 1.11 -13.17
N ARG A 293 22.66 -0.03 -13.64
CA ARG A 293 22.28 -0.61 -14.93
C ARG A 293 20.80 -0.99 -14.96
N PHE A 294 20.32 -1.61 -13.90
CA PHE A 294 18.97 -2.14 -13.80
C PHE A 294 18.13 -1.22 -12.91
N VAL A 295 17.01 -0.75 -13.45
CA VAL A 295 16.12 0.18 -12.76
C VAL A 295 14.66 -0.18 -13.01
N PHE A 296 13.79 0.23 -12.10
CA PHE A 296 12.36 0.30 -12.33
C PHE A 296 11.96 1.74 -12.64
N VAL A 297 11.24 1.94 -13.73
CA VAL A 297 10.72 3.23 -14.13
C VAL A 297 9.20 3.26 -13.95
N LYS A 298 8.69 4.29 -13.28
CA LYS A 298 7.26 4.57 -13.19
C LYS A 298 7.00 5.96 -13.76
N VAL A 299 6.22 6.00 -14.83
CA VAL A 299 5.70 7.24 -15.42
C VAL A 299 4.22 7.39 -15.04
N PRO A 300 3.69 8.63 -14.97
CA PRO A 300 2.29 8.86 -14.63
C PRO A 300 1.28 8.20 -15.59
N VAL A 301 1.63 8.10 -16.87
CA VAL A 301 0.76 7.53 -17.92
C VAL A 301 0.73 5.99 -17.96
N GLU A 302 1.51 5.32 -17.12
CA GLU A 302 1.56 3.85 -17.05
C GLU A 302 0.98 3.38 -15.71
N VAL A 303 0.28 2.25 -15.67
CA VAL A 303 -0.36 1.77 -14.43
C VAL A 303 0.66 1.26 -13.42
N LYS A 304 1.65 0.47 -13.86
CA LYS A 304 2.67 -0.14 -12.99
C LYS A 304 4.08 0.32 -13.37
N PRO A 305 5.03 0.34 -12.42
CA PRO A 305 6.45 0.45 -12.75
C PRO A 305 6.87 -0.69 -13.67
N PHE A 306 7.85 -0.42 -14.55
CA PHE A 306 8.40 -1.42 -15.46
C PHE A 306 9.92 -1.46 -15.37
N TYR A 307 10.48 -2.65 -15.58
CA TYR A 307 11.92 -2.89 -15.58
C TYR A 307 12.57 -2.31 -16.83
N VAL A 308 13.76 -1.72 -16.65
CA VAL A 308 14.62 -1.20 -17.72
C VAL A 308 16.06 -1.64 -17.47
N ASP A 309 16.62 -2.39 -18.42
CA ASP A 309 18.08 -2.55 -18.54
C ASP A 309 18.64 -1.39 -19.36
N LEU A 310 19.28 -0.44 -18.69
CA LEU A 310 19.90 0.72 -19.35
C LEU A 310 21.12 0.36 -20.21
N ALA A 311 21.55 -0.91 -20.25
CA ALA A 311 22.55 -1.41 -21.19
C ALA A 311 21.95 -2.22 -22.35
N SER A 312 20.62 -2.27 -22.47
CA SER A 312 19.92 -2.89 -23.60
C SER A 312 19.31 -1.83 -24.52
N PRO A 313 19.65 -1.79 -25.83
CA PRO A 313 19.08 -0.82 -26.76
C PRO A 313 17.57 -0.95 -26.88
N ILE A 314 17.04 -2.18 -26.81
CA ILE A 314 15.59 -2.46 -26.89
C ILE A 314 14.84 -1.80 -25.73
N TYR A 315 15.34 -1.94 -24.50
CA TYR A 315 14.71 -1.32 -23.32
C TYR A 315 14.82 0.21 -23.36
N VAL A 316 15.94 0.74 -23.86
CA VAL A 316 16.11 2.20 -24.08
C VAL A 316 15.10 2.73 -25.10
N ASP A 317 14.83 1.99 -26.18
CA ASP A 317 13.83 2.39 -27.17
C ASP A 317 12.41 2.37 -26.62
N ILE A 318 12.06 1.36 -25.83
CA ILE A 318 10.76 1.28 -25.14
C ILE A 318 10.61 2.46 -24.17
N LEU A 319 11.62 2.71 -23.32
CA LEU A 319 11.62 3.86 -22.41
C LEU A 319 11.44 5.17 -23.18
N SER A 320 12.16 5.34 -24.28
CA SER A 320 12.09 6.56 -25.10
C SER A 320 10.71 6.77 -25.71
N LYS A 321 10.03 5.70 -26.16
CA LYS A 321 8.63 5.77 -26.64
C LYS A 321 7.68 6.23 -25.53
N ILE A 322 7.84 5.70 -24.32
CA ILE A 322 7.00 6.04 -23.16
C ILE A 322 7.25 7.49 -22.72
N VAL A 323 8.51 7.95 -22.67
CA VAL A 323 8.85 9.34 -22.36
C VAL A 323 8.24 10.32 -23.37
N ARG A 324 8.25 9.98 -24.67
CA ARG A 324 7.58 10.79 -25.70
C ARG A 324 6.07 10.83 -25.51
N ARG A 325 5.43 9.69 -25.20
CA ARG A 325 3.99 9.66 -24.87
C ARG A 325 3.68 10.53 -23.66
N MET A 326 4.52 10.49 -22.63
CA MET A 326 4.40 11.37 -21.47
C MET A 326 4.49 12.85 -21.84
N ASN A 327 5.33 13.23 -22.82
CA ASN A 327 5.37 14.62 -23.33
C ASN A 327 4.09 15.02 -24.08
N GLU A 328 3.49 14.08 -24.82
CA GLU A 328 2.30 14.34 -25.64
C GLU A 328 1.00 14.36 -24.83
N GLN A 329 0.91 13.54 -23.79
CA GLN A 329 -0.34 13.25 -23.06
C GLN A 329 -0.27 13.63 -21.58
N GLY A 330 0.92 13.94 -21.05
CA GLY A 330 1.12 14.19 -19.63
C GLY A 330 0.85 15.63 -19.23
N GLU A 331 0.56 15.81 -17.95
CA GLU A 331 0.47 17.12 -17.32
C GLU A 331 1.83 17.86 -17.34
N PRO A 332 1.85 19.19 -17.58
CA PRO A 332 3.07 19.97 -17.47
C PRO A 332 3.75 19.81 -16.11
N GLY A 333 5.06 19.55 -16.11
CA GLY A 333 5.84 19.35 -14.87
C GLY A 333 5.66 17.97 -14.23
N ALA A 334 4.95 17.04 -14.89
CA ALA A 334 4.88 15.66 -14.45
C ALA A 334 6.29 15.04 -14.35
N LEU A 335 6.52 14.28 -13.28
CA LEU A 335 7.79 13.61 -13.03
C LEU A 335 7.65 12.11 -13.27
N LEU A 336 8.65 11.52 -13.95
CA LEU A 336 8.88 10.09 -13.93
C LEU A 336 9.84 9.74 -12.80
N SER A 337 9.63 8.58 -12.19
CA SER A 337 10.52 8.06 -11.16
C SER A 337 11.38 6.92 -11.71
N VAL A 338 12.66 6.95 -11.37
CA VAL A 338 13.65 5.91 -11.65
C VAL A 338 14.14 5.41 -10.31
N THR A 339 13.79 4.17 -9.97
CA THR A 339 14.19 3.51 -8.74
C THR A 339 15.19 2.41 -9.06
N GLU A 340 16.24 2.27 -8.25
CA GLU A 340 17.18 1.16 -8.39
C GLU A 340 16.47 -0.21 -8.35
N MET A 341 16.99 -1.18 -9.11
CA MET A 341 16.60 -2.58 -8.94
C MET A 341 17.35 -3.15 -7.74
N LEU A 342 16.61 -3.65 -6.75
CA LEU A 342 17.18 -4.30 -5.57
C LEU A 342 16.23 -5.41 -5.10
N PRO A 343 16.64 -6.69 -5.08
CA PRO A 343 17.98 -7.21 -5.45
C PRO A 343 18.34 -7.05 -6.93
N GLU A 344 19.63 -6.87 -7.25
CA GLU A 344 20.13 -7.03 -8.62
C GLU A 344 20.10 -8.51 -9.07
N PRO A 345 20.16 -8.82 -10.39
CA PRO A 345 20.10 -10.20 -10.87
C PRO A 345 21.17 -11.16 -10.33
N HIS A 346 22.31 -10.65 -9.86
CA HIS A 346 23.37 -11.46 -9.25
C HIS A 346 23.21 -11.61 -7.73
N GLU A 347 22.31 -10.83 -7.12
CA GLU A 347 21.97 -10.82 -5.70
C GLU A 347 20.65 -11.56 -5.41
N THR A 348 20.10 -12.26 -6.41
CA THR A 348 18.96 -13.15 -6.24
C THR A 348 19.45 -14.52 -5.74
N TRP A 349 19.18 -14.78 -4.47
CA TRP A 349 19.71 -15.95 -3.74
C TRP A 349 19.12 -17.29 -4.18
N LEU A 350 17.86 -17.29 -4.64
CA LEU A 350 17.13 -18.51 -4.98
C LEU A 350 17.64 -19.07 -6.31
N CYS A 351 18.30 -20.23 -6.24
CA CYS A 351 18.82 -20.94 -7.41
C CYS A 351 18.13 -22.29 -7.59
N ASP A 352 17.89 -22.72 -8.82
CA ASP A 352 17.53 -24.12 -9.11
C ASP A 352 18.78 -25.01 -9.13
N ALA A 353 18.58 -26.32 -9.35
CA ALA A 353 19.68 -27.29 -9.44
C ALA A 353 20.58 -27.09 -10.68
N GLN A 354 20.17 -26.29 -11.66
CA GLN A 354 20.97 -25.92 -12.83
C GLN A 354 21.77 -24.62 -12.61
N GLY A 355 21.59 -23.97 -11.46
CA GLY A 355 22.22 -22.68 -11.14
C GLY A 355 21.52 -21.47 -11.74
N ASN A 356 20.31 -21.63 -12.31
CA ASN A 356 19.50 -20.50 -12.73
C ASN A 356 18.98 -19.76 -11.50
N ARG A 357 19.01 -18.43 -11.54
CA ARG A 357 18.58 -17.58 -10.43
C ARG A 357 17.17 -17.05 -10.65
N TYR A 358 16.41 -16.97 -9.56
CA TYR A 358 15.02 -16.54 -9.55
C TYR A 358 14.83 -15.41 -8.54
N THR A 359 14.01 -14.44 -8.92
CA THR A 359 13.46 -13.49 -7.95
C THR A 359 12.46 -14.22 -7.06
N SER A 360 12.54 -13.97 -5.76
CA SER A 360 11.62 -14.52 -4.77
C SER A 360 11.15 -13.41 -3.83
N GLU A 361 9.89 -13.47 -3.41
CA GLU A 361 9.31 -12.54 -2.46
C GLU A 361 8.51 -13.33 -1.42
N PHE A 362 8.72 -12.99 -0.15
CA PHE A 362 8.00 -13.52 0.99
C PHE A 362 6.80 -12.63 1.27
N ARG A 363 5.63 -13.25 1.35
CA ARG A 363 4.38 -12.61 1.76
C ARG A 363 4.18 -12.88 3.25
N CYS A 364 4.26 -11.82 4.05
CA CYS A 364 4.21 -11.92 5.51
C CYS A 364 3.06 -11.06 6.04
N VAL A 365 2.62 -11.37 7.27
CA VAL A 365 1.71 -10.53 8.05
C VAL A 365 2.40 -10.26 9.39
N ALA A 366 2.60 -8.99 9.71
CA ALA A 366 3.00 -8.51 11.01
C ALA A 366 1.75 -7.97 11.73
N VAL A 367 1.61 -8.32 13.00
CA VAL A 367 0.50 -7.90 13.85
C VAL A 367 1.07 -7.08 15.00
N GLU A 368 0.53 -5.89 15.22
CA GLU A 368 0.81 -5.09 16.41
C GLU A 368 0.22 -5.80 17.63
N ALA A 369 1.07 -6.11 18.62
CA ALA A 369 0.76 -6.94 19.77
C ALA A 369 0.61 -6.14 21.06
#